data_AF-A0A350NPS9-F1
#
_entry.id   AF-A0A350NPS9-F1
#
_cell.length_a   1.000
_cell.length_b   1.000
_cell.length_c   1.000
_cell.angle_alpha   90.00
_cell.angle_beta   90.00
_cell.angle_gamma   90.00
#
_symmetry.space_group_name_H-M   'P 1'
#
loop_
_entity.id
_entity.type
_entity.pdbx_description
1 polymer ?
#
loop_
_entity_poly.entity_id
_entity_poly.type
_entity_poly.pdbx_seq_one_letter_code
_entity_poly.pdbx_strand_id
1 'polypeptide(L)'
;GGTTLPKPGKYTYGENTVVTLKAPPAAGSLFDHWGGADGASVSSANTIVMNGNKSVKAVFSKLTYPLNITVNPEGTGTVTPELVIKAGKDYEHGQTVRLTATPTTAGYLFTDWGGDLSGSENPAELLIDSAKSVTANFAEAKMEIVTQPAASIAGQTLGGFPTVKVTTKADGTPIPNVAINVTEK
;
A
#
# COMPACT_ATOMS: atom_id res chain seq x y z
N GLY A 1 1.44 10.76 -16.33
CA GLY A 1 1.32 11.70 -17.47
C GLY A 1 2.29 12.85 -17.29
N GLY A 2 2.07 13.96 -17.98
CA GLY A 2 2.93 15.14 -17.91
C GLY A 2 2.38 16.29 -18.73
N THR A 3 3.18 17.33 -18.93
CA THR A 3 2.84 18.48 -19.78
C THR A 3 3.77 18.54 -20.98
N THR A 4 3.39 19.29 -22.02
CA THR A 4 4.29 19.58 -23.15
C THR A 4 4.42 21.07 -23.39
N LEU A 5 5.57 21.46 -23.93
CA LEU A 5 5.83 22.78 -24.49
C LEU A 5 6.43 22.59 -25.89
N PRO A 6 5.81 23.09 -26.98
CA PRO A 6 4.49 23.75 -27.02
C PRO A 6 3.36 22.88 -26.44
N LYS A 7 2.30 23.53 -25.94
CA LYS A 7 1.12 22.83 -25.41
C LYS A 7 0.46 22.01 -26.53
N PRO A 8 -0.35 20.98 -26.22
CA PRO A 8 -1.06 20.25 -27.26
C PRO A 8 -1.92 21.19 -28.11
N GLY A 9 -1.73 21.16 -29.43
CA GLY A 9 -2.39 22.06 -30.34
C GLY A 9 -1.79 22.02 -31.74
N LYS A 10 -2.39 22.77 -32.66
CA LYS A 10 -1.85 23.00 -34.00
C LYS A 10 -1.15 24.34 -34.01
N TYR A 11 0.03 24.37 -34.61
CA TYR A 11 0.87 25.56 -34.72
C TYR A 11 1.39 25.66 -36.15
N THR A 12 1.54 26.88 -36.64
CA THR A 12 2.18 27.18 -37.92
C THR A 12 3.54 27.77 -37.66
N TYR A 13 4.55 27.22 -38.33
CA TYR A 13 5.93 27.68 -38.26
C TYR A 13 6.43 27.93 -39.68
N GLY A 14 7.39 28.85 -39.83
CA GLY A 14 8.07 29.04 -41.10
C GLY A 14 8.91 27.82 -41.47
N GLU A 15 9.20 27.65 -42.76
CA GLU A 15 10.08 26.59 -43.23
C GLU A 15 11.45 26.66 -42.55
N ASN A 16 12.01 25.50 -42.22
CA ASN A 16 13.29 25.33 -41.52
C ASN A 16 13.35 25.95 -40.10
N THR A 17 12.21 26.38 -39.54
CA THR A 17 12.14 26.79 -38.13
C THR A 17 12.53 25.63 -37.23
N VAL A 18 13.42 25.88 -36.27
CA VAL A 18 13.77 24.92 -35.22
C VAL A 18 12.85 25.14 -34.03
N VAL A 19 12.04 24.14 -33.69
CA VAL A 19 11.13 24.18 -32.53
C VAL A 19 11.75 23.37 -31.41
N THR A 20 11.91 23.98 -30.23
CA THR A 20 12.33 23.28 -29.01
C THR A 20 11.12 22.69 -28.32
N LEU A 21 11.22 21.42 -27.94
CA LEU A 21 10.20 20.66 -27.25
C LEU A 21 10.61 20.42 -25.80
N LYS A 22 9.63 20.45 -24.89
CA LYS A 22 9.82 20.07 -23.48
C LYS A 22 8.66 19.17 -23.07
N ALA A 23 8.94 18.16 -22.27
CA ALA A 23 7.94 17.24 -21.72
C ALA A 23 8.16 16.98 -20.22
N PRO A 24 7.90 17.97 -19.33
CA PRO A 24 8.01 17.74 -17.89
C PRO A 24 7.00 16.67 -17.42
N PRO A 25 7.46 15.57 -16.79
CA PRO A 25 6.54 14.58 -16.24
C PRO A 25 5.80 15.14 -15.02
N ALA A 26 4.58 14.65 -14.80
CA ALA A 26 3.86 14.86 -13.55
C ALA A 26 4.40 13.93 -12.46
N ALA A 27 4.05 14.19 -11.19
CA ALA A 27 4.36 13.30 -10.08
C ALA A 27 3.88 11.86 -10.37
N GLY A 28 4.71 10.87 -10.02
CA GLY A 28 4.43 9.45 -10.31
C GLY A 28 4.62 9.03 -11.77
N SER A 29 5.29 9.83 -12.60
CA SER A 29 5.56 9.50 -14.00
C SER A 29 6.97 9.86 -14.42
N LEU A 30 7.42 9.22 -15.49
CA LEU A 30 8.68 9.51 -16.18
C LEU A 30 8.36 9.90 -17.62
N PHE A 31 9.12 10.87 -18.15
CA PHE A 31 9.17 11.05 -19.60
C PHE A 31 9.92 9.87 -20.20
N ASP A 32 9.28 9.18 -21.13
CA ASP A 32 9.84 8.00 -21.75
C ASP A 32 10.50 8.37 -23.09
N HIS A 33 9.71 8.88 -24.04
CA HIS A 33 10.21 9.33 -25.33
C HIS A 33 9.22 10.25 -26.05
N TRP A 34 9.66 10.85 -27.16
CA TRP A 34 8.76 11.48 -28.13
C TRP A 34 8.31 10.44 -29.16
N GLY A 35 7.00 10.20 -29.23
CA GLY A 35 6.33 9.41 -30.26
C GLY A 35 5.63 10.28 -31.30
N GLY A 36 4.74 9.66 -32.07
CA GLY A 36 4.09 10.28 -33.23
C GLY A 36 4.84 9.97 -34.53
N ALA A 37 4.29 10.41 -35.67
CA ALA A 37 4.87 10.14 -36.99
C ALA A 37 6.32 10.66 -37.09
N ASP A 38 6.61 11.76 -36.40
CA ASP A 38 7.92 12.40 -36.39
C ASP A 38 8.68 12.22 -35.07
N GLY A 39 8.21 11.35 -34.16
CA GLY A 39 8.86 11.15 -32.85
C GLY A 39 10.33 10.75 -32.96
N ALA A 40 10.66 9.90 -33.94
CA ALA A 40 12.04 9.50 -34.27
C ALA A 40 12.90 10.63 -34.87
N SER A 41 12.28 11.70 -35.38
CA SER A 41 12.98 12.87 -35.93
C SER A 41 13.31 13.92 -34.87
N VAL A 42 12.89 13.72 -33.60
CA VAL A 42 13.26 14.62 -32.51
C VAL A 42 14.72 14.37 -32.13
N SER A 43 15.54 15.42 -32.20
CA SER A 43 16.97 15.35 -31.87
C SER A 43 17.19 15.06 -30.37
N SER A 44 18.39 14.66 -29.97
CA SER A 44 18.81 14.56 -28.55
C SER A 44 18.69 15.88 -27.78
N ALA A 45 18.75 17.04 -28.46
CA ALA A 45 18.49 18.35 -27.87
C ALA A 45 16.99 18.66 -27.67
N ASN A 46 16.10 17.68 -27.88
CA ASN A 46 14.64 17.85 -27.91
C ASN A 46 14.18 18.95 -28.87
N THR A 47 14.73 18.96 -30.09
CA THR A 47 14.35 19.92 -31.14
C THR A 47 13.85 19.21 -32.39
N ILE A 48 13.06 19.92 -33.18
CA ILE A 48 12.59 19.45 -34.47
C ILE A 48 12.65 20.58 -35.51
N VAL A 49 13.10 20.25 -36.72
CA VAL A 49 13.25 21.22 -37.83
C VAL A 49 12.02 21.17 -38.74
N MET A 50 11.26 22.25 -38.82
CA MET A 50 10.01 22.33 -39.60
C MET A 50 10.25 22.40 -41.12
N ASN A 51 10.63 21.27 -41.71
CA ASN A 51 10.79 21.04 -43.15
C ASN A 51 9.55 20.42 -43.83
N GLY A 52 8.40 20.45 -43.14
CA GLY A 52 7.15 19.83 -43.53
C GLY A 52 6.17 19.79 -42.35
N ASN A 53 4.95 19.29 -42.58
CA ASN A 53 3.99 19.07 -41.51
C ASN A 53 4.49 17.99 -40.56
N LYS A 54 4.39 18.23 -39.25
CA LYS A 54 4.85 17.30 -38.22
C LYS A 54 3.80 16.98 -37.18
N SER A 55 3.83 15.75 -36.67
CA SER A 55 3.01 15.27 -35.57
C SER A 55 3.89 14.58 -34.53
N VAL A 56 4.03 15.23 -33.38
CA VAL A 56 4.87 14.77 -32.26
C VAL A 56 4.01 14.62 -31.01
N LYS A 57 4.22 13.55 -30.25
CA LYS A 57 3.50 13.23 -29.02
C LYS A 57 4.51 12.90 -27.92
N ALA A 58 4.39 13.51 -26.74
CA ALA A 58 5.14 13.04 -25.58
C ALA A 58 4.55 11.73 -25.05
N VAL A 59 5.39 10.73 -24.81
CA VAL A 59 5.02 9.47 -24.17
C VAL A 59 5.61 9.46 -22.76
N PHE A 60 4.78 9.07 -21.79
CA PHE A 60 5.15 8.99 -20.39
C PHE A 60 4.84 7.59 -19.86
N SER A 61 5.73 7.06 -19.03
CA SER A 61 5.52 5.83 -18.25
C SER A 61 5.20 6.19 -16.81
N LYS A 62 4.51 5.30 -16.09
CA LYS A 62 4.28 5.46 -14.64
C LYS A 62 5.49 4.95 -13.87
N LEU A 63 5.79 5.59 -12.75
CA LEU A 63 6.71 5.02 -11.77
C LEU A 63 6.08 3.79 -11.14
N THR A 64 6.92 2.79 -10.85
CA THR A 64 6.53 1.59 -10.12
C THR A 64 7.45 1.40 -8.92
N TYR A 65 6.91 0.84 -7.84
CA TYR A 65 7.63 0.59 -6.61
C TYR A 65 7.36 -0.81 -6.02
N PRO A 66 8.38 -1.42 -5.40
CA PRO A 66 8.22 -2.69 -4.72
C PRO A 66 7.45 -2.52 -3.41
N LEU A 67 6.67 -3.54 -3.05
CA LEU A 67 6.07 -3.70 -1.73
C LEU A 67 6.61 -5.01 -1.12
N ASN A 68 7.41 -4.89 -0.08
CA ASN A 68 7.92 -6.00 0.70
C ASN A 68 6.96 -6.29 1.86
N ILE A 69 6.55 -7.55 2.01
CA ILE A 69 5.63 -7.97 3.07
C ILE A 69 6.29 -9.06 3.90
N THR A 70 6.26 -8.89 5.21
CA THR A 70 6.83 -9.82 6.18
C THR A 70 5.79 -10.17 7.24
N VAL A 71 5.95 -11.34 7.84
CA VAL A 71 5.13 -11.82 8.95
C VAL A 71 6.04 -12.09 10.13
N ASN A 72 5.65 -11.63 11.31
CA ASN A 72 6.42 -11.77 12.54
C ASN A 72 5.52 -12.27 13.69
N PRO A 73 5.84 -13.41 14.33
CA PRO A 73 6.89 -14.38 13.96
C PRO A 73 6.63 -15.05 12.61
N GLU A 74 7.66 -15.59 11.96
CA GLU A 74 7.47 -16.28 10.68
C GLU A 74 6.56 -17.51 10.83
N GLY A 75 5.66 -17.73 9.86
CA GLY A 75 4.76 -18.89 9.82
C GLY A 75 3.51 -18.80 10.70
N THR A 76 3.34 -17.73 11.49
CA THR A 76 2.16 -17.56 12.36
C THR A 76 0.93 -17.02 11.64
N GLY A 77 1.13 -16.48 10.45
CA GLY A 77 0.07 -15.91 9.63
C GLY A 77 0.50 -15.68 8.18
N THR A 78 -0.41 -15.10 7.43
CA THR A 78 -0.20 -14.63 6.06
C THR A 78 -0.74 -13.21 5.90
N VAL A 79 -0.22 -12.51 4.90
CA VAL A 79 -0.77 -11.22 4.47
C VAL A 79 -1.16 -11.35 3.01
N THR A 80 -2.42 -11.06 2.71
CA THR A 80 -2.95 -11.12 1.35
C THR A 80 -3.27 -9.71 0.85
N PRO A 81 -2.61 -9.23 -0.21
CA PRO A 81 -3.02 -8.01 -0.91
C PRO A 81 -4.23 -8.28 -1.81
N GLU A 82 -5.25 -7.42 -1.74
CA GLU A 82 -6.46 -7.52 -2.58
C GLU A 82 -6.14 -7.23 -4.06
N LEU A 83 -5.19 -6.33 -4.31
CA LEU A 83 -4.67 -6.09 -5.65
C LEU A 83 -3.52 -7.08 -5.97
N VAL A 84 -3.86 -8.24 -6.51
CA VAL A 84 -2.88 -9.22 -6.97
C VAL A 84 -2.23 -8.72 -8.26
N ILE A 85 -1.02 -8.18 -8.15
CA ILE A 85 -0.15 -7.97 -9.30
C ILE A 85 0.54 -9.28 -9.70
N LYS A 86 0.79 -9.47 -11.00
CA LYS A 86 1.53 -10.65 -11.49
C LYS A 86 2.87 -10.74 -10.75
N ALA A 87 3.25 -11.95 -10.32
CA ALA A 87 4.51 -12.19 -9.63
C ALA A 87 5.69 -11.55 -10.38
N GLY A 88 6.53 -10.81 -9.66
CA GLY A 88 7.67 -10.08 -10.23
C GLY A 88 7.33 -8.71 -10.83
N LYS A 89 6.14 -8.16 -10.58
CA LYS A 89 5.81 -6.78 -10.91
C LYS A 89 5.74 -5.92 -9.65
N ASP A 90 6.16 -4.67 -9.79
CA ASP A 90 6.02 -3.60 -8.82
C ASP A 90 4.62 -2.94 -8.92
N TYR A 91 4.20 -2.24 -7.86
CA TYR A 91 2.95 -1.48 -7.82
C TYR A 91 3.15 -0.11 -8.47
N GLU A 92 2.16 0.39 -9.21
CA GLU A 92 2.23 1.73 -9.80
C GLU A 92 2.13 2.82 -8.73
N HIS A 93 2.87 3.91 -8.90
CA HIS A 93 2.78 5.08 -8.03
C HIS A 93 1.32 5.58 -7.95
N GLY A 94 0.86 5.84 -6.74
CA GLY A 94 -0.48 6.33 -6.41
C GLY A 94 -1.52 5.23 -6.26
N GLN A 95 -1.15 3.95 -6.43
CA GLN A 95 -2.06 2.85 -6.11
C GLN A 95 -2.27 2.74 -4.60
N THR A 96 -3.50 2.47 -4.19
CA THR A 96 -3.82 2.08 -2.81
C THR A 96 -4.04 0.57 -2.78
N VAL A 97 -3.30 -0.13 -1.93
CA VAL A 97 -3.35 -1.59 -1.78
C VAL A 97 -3.99 -1.91 -0.44
N ARG A 98 -5.04 -2.73 -0.45
CA ARG A 98 -5.67 -3.22 0.78
C ARG A 98 -5.02 -4.54 1.20
N LEU A 99 -4.45 -4.57 2.40
CA LEU A 99 -3.75 -5.70 2.99
C LEU A 99 -4.59 -6.34 4.09
N THR A 100 -4.76 -7.66 4.01
CA THR A 100 -5.45 -8.44 5.05
C THR A 100 -4.47 -9.39 5.73
N ALA A 101 -4.27 -9.24 7.03
CA ALA A 101 -3.51 -10.18 7.84
C ALA A 101 -4.44 -11.31 8.33
N THR A 102 -4.04 -12.56 8.10
CA THR A 102 -4.81 -13.75 8.52
C THR A 102 -3.91 -14.67 9.33
N PRO A 103 -4.25 -15.00 10.60
CA PRO A 103 -3.49 -15.97 11.37
C PRO A 103 -3.67 -17.36 10.76
N THR A 104 -2.58 -18.12 10.66
CA THR A 104 -2.57 -19.49 10.11
C THR A 104 -2.23 -20.54 11.17
N THR A 105 -1.66 -20.11 12.29
CA THR A 105 -1.29 -20.99 13.40
C THR A 105 -2.32 -20.89 14.52
N ALA A 106 -2.76 -22.05 15.02
CA ALA A 106 -3.68 -22.10 16.15
C ALA A 106 -3.10 -21.38 17.37
N GLY A 107 -3.93 -20.59 18.04
CA GLY A 107 -3.53 -19.81 19.22
C GLY A 107 -2.85 -18.49 18.90
N TYR A 108 -2.53 -18.17 17.64
CA TYR A 108 -2.01 -16.84 17.26
C TYR A 108 -3.13 -15.94 16.74
N LEU A 109 -3.05 -14.66 17.09
CA LEU A 109 -3.93 -13.61 16.57
C LEU A 109 -3.10 -12.44 16.05
N PHE A 110 -3.64 -11.75 15.05
CA PHE A 110 -3.06 -10.50 14.55
C PHE A 110 -3.12 -9.43 15.63
N THR A 111 -2.02 -8.72 15.85
CA THR A 111 -1.95 -7.63 16.83
C THR A 111 -1.97 -6.27 16.13
N ASP A 112 -1.02 -6.05 15.23
CA ASP A 112 -0.76 -4.75 14.62
C ASP A 112 0.09 -4.88 13.35
N TRP A 113 0.05 -3.81 12.55
CA TRP A 113 0.97 -3.58 11.44
C TRP A 113 2.19 -2.79 11.90
N GLY A 114 3.33 -3.05 11.26
CA GLY A 114 4.55 -2.26 11.37
C GLY A 114 5.16 -1.91 10.01
N GLY A 115 6.21 -1.09 10.04
CA GLY A 115 6.88 -0.56 8.85
C GLY A 115 6.16 0.67 8.30
N ASP A 116 5.79 0.63 7.02
CA ASP A 116 5.02 1.69 6.34
C ASP A 116 3.50 1.67 6.65
N LEU A 117 3.04 0.70 7.46
CA LEU A 117 1.72 0.69 8.09
C LEU A 117 1.87 0.73 9.61
N SER A 118 0.79 1.07 10.30
CA SER A 118 0.74 1.07 11.77
C SER A 118 -0.67 0.78 12.27
N GLY A 119 -0.76 0.43 13.56
CA GLY A 119 -2.04 0.19 14.23
C GLY A 119 -2.62 -1.19 13.90
N SER A 120 -3.83 -1.44 14.39
CA SER A 120 -4.44 -2.77 14.41
C SER A 120 -5.67 -2.92 13.52
N GLU A 121 -5.94 -1.93 12.67
CA GLU A 121 -7.02 -2.03 11.68
C GLU A 121 -6.70 -3.14 10.69
N ASN A 122 -7.63 -4.07 10.49
CA ASN A 122 -7.44 -5.19 9.59
C ASN A 122 -8.78 -5.54 8.93
N PRO A 123 -8.90 -5.44 7.59
CA PRO A 123 -7.86 -5.08 6.61
C PRO A 123 -7.41 -3.60 6.68
N ALA A 124 -6.16 -3.31 6.29
CA ALA A 124 -5.60 -1.96 6.25
C ALA A 124 -5.31 -1.48 4.81
N GLU A 125 -5.38 -0.17 4.57
CA GLU A 125 -5.06 0.46 3.28
C GLU A 125 -3.64 1.06 3.28
N LEU A 126 -2.88 0.80 2.21
CA LEU A 126 -1.52 1.31 2.01
C LEU A 126 -1.42 2.07 0.69
N LEU A 127 -1.01 3.34 0.73
CA LEU A 127 -0.69 4.12 -0.47
C LEU A 127 0.75 3.83 -0.95
N ILE A 128 0.90 3.47 -2.21
CA ILE A 128 2.20 3.26 -2.86
C ILE A 128 2.66 4.57 -3.52
N ASP A 129 3.41 5.40 -2.80
CA ASP A 129 4.07 6.61 -3.31
C ASP A 129 5.61 6.48 -3.40
N SER A 130 6.15 5.42 -2.81
CA SER A 130 7.56 5.03 -2.77
C SER A 130 7.67 3.51 -2.68
N ALA A 131 8.90 2.98 -2.63
CA ALA A 131 9.13 1.62 -2.13
C ALA A 131 8.54 1.49 -0.72
N LYS A 132 7.83 0.38 -0.47
CA LYS A 132 7.14 0.10 0.80
C LYS A 132 7.59 -1.21 1.44
N SER A 133 7.56 -1.26 2.75
CA SER A 133 7.83 -2.43 3.59
C SER A 133 6.81 -2.51 4.72
N VAL A 134 6.06 -3.60 4.77
CA VAL A 134 5.05 -3.86 5.80
C VAL A 134 5.37 -5.14 6.55
N THR A 135 5.16 -5.11 7.87
CA THR A 135 5.22 -6.29 8.72
C THR A 135 3.85 -6.50 9.38
N ALA A 136 3.29 -7.70 9.27
CA ALA A 136 2.14 -8.10 10.09
C ALA A 136 2.64 -8.80 11.36
N ASN A 137 2.32 -8.23 12.51
CA ASN A 137 2.67 -8.81 13.80
C ASN A 137 1.54 -9.71 14.30
N PHE A 138 1.92 -10.87 14.81
CA PHE A 138 1.03 -11.84 15.44
C PHE A 138 1.58 -12.21 16.82
N ALA A 139 0.69 -12.49 17.75
CA ALA A 139 1.06 -12.95 19.08
C ALA A 139 0.25 -14.18 19.48
N GLU A 140 0.89 -15.08 20.23
CA GLU A 140 0.17 -16.16 20.90
C GLU A 140 -0.81 -15.53 21.90
N ALA A 141 -2.08 -15.87 21.78
CA ALA A 141 -3.16 -15.34 22.57
C ALA A 141 -3.42 -16.23 23.79
N LYS A 142 -3.77 -15.60 24.90
CA LYS A 142 -4.37 -16.24 26.07
C LYS A 142 -5.73 -15.62 26.37
N MET A 143 -6.66 -16.45 26.82
CA MET A 143 -7.97 -16.05 27.29
C MET A 143 -8.06 -16.21 28.81
N GLU A 144 -8.53 -15.17 29.49
CA GLU A 144 -8.71 -15.18 30.94
C GLU A 144 -10.14 -14.74 31.29
N ILE A 145 -10.77 -15.49 32.20
CA ILE A 145 -12.02 -15.07 32.85
C ILE A 145 -11.64 -14.35 34.12
N VAL A 146 -12.02 -13.08 34.20
CA VAL A 146 -11.80 -12.24 35.39
C VAL A 146 -13.12 -12.12 36.13
N THR A 147 -13.18 -12.69 37.34
CA THR A 147 -14.33 -12.51 38.25
C THR A 147 -14.23 -11.16 38.95
N GLN A 148 -15.37 -10.56 39.28
CA GLN A 148 -15.41 -9.38 40.14
C GLN A 148 -16.03 -9.71 41.50
N PRO A 149 -15.38 -9.31 42.62
CA PRO A 149 -14.02 -8.76 42.68
C PRO A 149 -12.93 -9.80 42.34
N ALA A 150 -11.75 -9.33 41.92
CA ALA A 150 -10.62 -10.17 41.49
C ALA A 150 -10.06 -11.09 42.60
N ALA A 151 -10.38 -10.78 43.87
CA ALA A 151 -10.18 -11.64 45.02
C ALA A 151 -11.51 -11.74 45.77
N SER A 152 -11.98 -12.97 45.98
CA SER A 152 -13.16 -13.26 46.76
C SER A 152 -12.80 -14.11 47.97
N ILE A 153 -13.47 -13.83 49.09
CA ILE A 153 -13.34 -14.60 50.33
C ILE A 153 -14.59 -15.46 50.53
N ALA A 154 -14.45 -16.56 51.27
CA ALA A 154 -15.57 -17.45 51.58
C ALA A 154 -16.74 -16.66 52.21
N GLY A 155 -17.94 -16.79 51.63
CA GLY A 155 -19.15 -16.12 52.09
C GLY A 155 -19.44 -14.73 51.49
N GLN A 156 -18.58 -14.22 50.61
CA GLN A 156 -18.86 -12.96 49.91
C GLN A 156 -19.91 -13.16 48.79
N THR A 157 -20.93 -12.31 48.75
CA THR A 157 -21.80 -12.17 47.57
C THR A 157 -21.01 -11.45 46.47
N LEU A 158 -20.75 -12.13 45.36
CA LEU A 158 -20.08 -11.52 44.21
C LEU A 158 -21.02 -10.53 43.52
N GLY A 159 -20.57 -9.27 43.39
CA GLY A 159 -21.25 -8.25 42.60
C GLY A 159 -20.48 -8.02 41.30
N GLY A 160 -21.15 -8.17 40.16
CA GLY A 160 -20.59 -7.94 38.82
C GLY A 160 -20.60 -9.18 37.93
N PHE A 161 -20.70 -8.97 36.62
CA PHE A 161 -20.55 -10.04 35.64
C PHE A 161 -19.06 -10.34 35.42
N PRO A 162 -18.66 -11.61 35.26
CA PRO A 162 -17.31 -11.95 34.85
C PRO A 162 -17.02 -11.33 33.47
N THR A 163 -15.78 -10.87 33.27
CA THR A 163 -15.32 -10.37 31.97
C THR A 163 -14.32 -11.34 31.35
N VAL A 164 -14.40 -11.55 30.04
CA VAL A 164 -13.39 -12.31 29.29
C VAL A 164 -12.39 -11.33 28.69
N LYS A 165 -11.11 -11.57 28.87
CA LYS A 165 -10.03 -10.80 28.23
C LYS A 165 -9.25 -11.70 27.28
N VAL A 166 -8.95 -11.18 26.10
CA VAL A 166 -7.99 -11.77 25.16
C VAL A 166 -6.75 -10.91 25.16
N THR A 167 -5.64 -11.49 25.57
CA THR A 167 -4.36 -10.80 25.68
C THR A 167 -3.25 -11.62 25.06
N THR A 168 -2.14 -10.99 24.76
CA THR A 168 -0.90 -11.67 24.41
C THR A 168 -0.43 -12.52 25.60
N LYS A 169 0.06 -13.72 25.31
CA LYS A 169 0.54 -14.65 26.33
C LYS A 169 1.83 -14.17 26.99
N ALA A 170 2.67 -13.45 26.26
CA ALA A 170 3.99 -13.02 26.70
C ALA A 170 3.93 -11.93 27.79
N ASP A 171 3.11 -10.91 27.58
CA ASP A 171 3.10 -9.68 28.39
C ASP A 171 1.70 -9.23 28.85
N GLY A 172 0.62 -9.91 28.42
CA GLY A 172 -0.74 -9.60 28.86
C GLY A 172 -1.33 -8.35 28.19
N THR A 173 -0.72 -7.87 27.11
CA THR A 173 -1.22 -6.75 26.31
C THR A 173 -2.53 -7.14 25.63
N PRO A 174 -3.59 -6.30 25.68
CA PRO A 174 -4.85 -6.57 25.00
C PRO A 174 -4.66 -6.75 23.49
N ILE A 175 -5.27 -7.79 22.92
CA ILE A 175 -5.29 -7.99 21.47
C ILE A 175 -6.55 -7.29 20.92
N PRO A 176 -6.41 -6.30 20.03
CA PRO A 176 -7.54 -5.54 19.49
C PRO A 176 -8.37 -6.35 18.50
N ASN A 177 -9.61 -5.92 18.27
CA ASN A 177 -10.49 -6.45 17.20
C ASN A 177 -10.81 -7.96 17.29
N VAL A 178 -10.73 -8.54 18.50
CA VAL A 178 -11.13 -9.94 18.74
C VAL A 178 -12.60 -10.01 19.15
N ALA A 179 -13.43 -10.67 18.35
CA ALA A 179 -14.81 -10.96 18.71
C ALA A 179 -14.86 -12.15 19.70
N ILE A 180 -15.53 -11.97 20.84
CA ILE A 180 -15.72 -13.00 21.86
C ILE A 180 -17.20 -13.34 21.93
N ASN A 181 -17.57 -14.55 21.51
CA ASN A 181 -18.93 -15.06 21.61
C ASN A 181 -19.04 -15.99 22.82
N VAL A 182 -19.85 -15.59 23.82
CA VAL A 182 -20.15 -16.41 24.99
C VAL A 182 -21.55 -16.98 24.83
N THR A 183 -21.68 -18.31 24.85
CA THR A 183 -22.97 -19.01 24.83
C THR A 183 -23.20 -19.67 26.18
N GLU A 184 -24.32 -19.37 26.83
CA GLU A 184 -24.78 -20.10 28.01
C GLU A 184 -25.23 -21.52 27.59
N LYS A 185 -24.92 -22.52 28.42
CA LYS A 185 -25.39 -23.90 28.27
C LYS A 185 -26.55 -24.18 29.20
#